data_AF-A0A9Q9IH66-F1
#
_entry.id   AF-A0A9Q9IH66-F1
#
_cell.length_a   1.000
_cell.length_b   1.000
_cell.length_c   1.000
_cell.angle_alpha   90.00
_cell.angle_beta   90.00
_cell.angle_gamma   90.00
#
_symmetry.space_group_name_H-M   'P 1'
#
loop_
_entity.id
_entity.type
_entity.pdbx_description
1 polymer ?
#
loop_
_entity_poly.entity_id
_entity_poly.type
_entity_poly.pdbx_seq_one_letter_code
_entity_poly.pdbx_strand_id
1 'polypeptide(L)'
;MTRGALVGWLGRLAPDELGAVLRRRPDALGAPPPEDLVQLAARLSARTSVEEVVATLPLPAVQVLEALSGPAPVPLPDLADRLGVAVDDPALDATLQVLLQRALVWPSEDDGALYSAAPLPRVPAEPFQPAPPAPALLPADRAAVRDAAVRAATLLLERLPVLLDAAAARPLGRQRSGGVAVREQRRLALASGLDEPTVALLADLAVAARLLGPDGVRLVPTVAYDDWAERAPADRLARLLREWWSGPPLRQVVVRAMHDHLPPDTAVADVSSLAPLVRWTAPLQTRELDDLGAAVIGVVAEATLLGVCASGALSPLGRALADGRSLSDVAQRLLPAAPADTLHVRGVGSVIVSDDTALLDEIVAAAGLAPLKLRRIAPTVAGSALSPVDTLAALRSAGYRPARDAGPGPVRLHRARVDHARRPPARATVDPAELAARLLVPQQRRPSPLDVIRQRAPQLGPEQAQLLADAVEDGSPVWIRYVDANGRTSERVIDNAHLSGGTIDAWCRMRRDDRAFTLDKIVAVAPARV
;
A
#
# COMPACT_ATOMS: atom_id res chain seq x y z
N MET A 1 -22.59 -6.65 23.37
CA MET A 1 -23.89 -6.82 22.66
C MET A 1 -23.77 -6.53 21.17
N THR A 2 -23.05 -5.49 20.73
CA THR A 2 -22.82 -5.14 19.31
C THR A 2 -22.29 -6.29 18.43
N ARG A 3 -21.29 -7.07 18.89
CA ARG A 3 -20.70 -8.15 18.08
C ARG A 3 -21.67 -9.30 17.77
N GLY A 4 -22.51 -9.69 18.72
CA GLY A 4 -23.53 -10.73 18.52
C GLY A 4 -24.58 -10.30 17.49
N ALA A 5 -25.06 -9.05 17.60
CA ALA A 5 -25.97 -8.46 16.62
C ALA A 5 -25.35 -8.38 15.22
N LEU A 6 -24.05 -8.08 15.12
CA LEU A 6 -23.34 -8.07 13.85
C LEU A 6 -23.26 -9.47 13.21
N VAL A 7 -22.98 -10.52 14.01
CA VAL A 7 -22.97 -11.91 13.51
C VAL A 7 -24.35 -12.31 12.98
N GLY A 8 -25.42 -11.99 13.73
CA GLY A 8 -26.80 -12.25 13.33
C GLY A 8 -27.15 -11.57 12.01
N TRP A 9 -26.82 -10.28 11.89
CA TRP A 9 -27.02 -9.51 10.65
C TRP A 9 -26.23 -10.07 9.46
N LEU A 10 -24.94 -10.36 9.63
CA LEU A 10 -24.10 -10.93 8.57
C LEU A 10 -24.66 -12.28 8.08
N GLY A 11 -25.20 -13.10 8.99
CA GLY A 11 -25.80 -14.40 8.67
C GLY A 11 -27.10 -14.34 7.86
N ARG A 12 -27.74 -13.17 7.77
CA ARG A 12 -28.96 -12.95 6.97
C ARG A 12 -28.68 -12.39 5.57
N LEU A 13 -27.48 -11.87 5.33
CA LEU A 13 -27.10 -11.33 4.02
C LEU A 13 -27.08 -12.45 2.98
N ALA A 14 -27.52 -12.16 1.77
CA ALA A 14 -27.29 -13.03 0.63
C ALA A 14 -25.77 -13.14 0.35
N PRO A 15 -25.29 -14.24 -0.27
CA PRO A 15 -23.87 -14.39 -0.61
C PRO A 15 -23.28 -13.22 -1.40
N ASP A 16 -24.05 -12.64 -2.31
CA ASP A 16 -23.60 -11.48 -3.10
C ASP A 16 -23.47 -10.21 -2.27
N GLU A 17 -24.36 -10.02 -1.29
CA GLU A 17 -24.35 -8.89 -0.37
C GLU A 17 -23.17 -9.00 0.62
N LEU A 18 -22.95 -10.18 1.19
CA LEU A 18 -21.78 -10.42 2.03
C LEU A 18 -20.48 -10.28 1.22
N GLY A 19 -20.44 -10.83 0.00
CA GLY A 19 -19.32 -10.64 -0.92
C GLY A 19 -19.07 -9.16 -1.24
N ALA A 20 -20.12 -8.36 -1.33
CA ALA A 20 -20.03 -6.90 -1.51
C ALA A 20 -19.44 -6.18 -0.29
N VAL A 21 -19.76 -6.63 0.93
CA VAL A 21 -19.11 -6.16 2.17
C VAL A 21 -17.64 -6.54 2.17
N LEU A 22 -17.29 -7.79 1.89
CA LEU A 22 -15.91 -8.28 1.89
C LEU A 22 -15.02 -7.55 0.86
N ARG A 23 -15.57 -7.22 -0.32
CA ARG A 23 -14.86 -6.40 -1.33
C ARG A 23 -14.53 -4.99 -0.84
N ARG A 24 -15.39 -4.42 0.02
CA ARG A 24 -15.22 -3.06 0.59
C ARG A 24 -14.44 -3.07 1.91
N ARG A 25 -14.22 -4.25 2.50
CA ARG A 25 -13.47 -4.47 3.75
C ARG A 25 -12.32 -5.47 3.57
N PRO A 26 -11.38 -5.23 2.63
CA PRO A 26 -10.25 -6.14 2.40
C PRO A 26 -9.31 -6.23 3.61
N ASP A 27 -9.32 -5.22 4.49
CA ASP A 27 -8.63 -5.17 5.78
C ASP A 27 -9.02 -6.35 6.69
N ALA A 28 -10.27 -6.84 6.62
CA ALA A 28 -10.73 -7.99 7.39
C ALA A 28 -10.33 -9.35 6.79
N LEU A 29 -9.75 -9.36 5.57
CA LEU A 29 -9.41 -10.56 4.80
C LEU A 29 -7.94 -11.00 4.93
N GLY A 30 -7.19 -10.41 5.89
CA GLY A 30 -5.80 -10.77 6.14
C GLY A 30 -5.58 -12.28 6.30
N ALA A 31 -4.40 -12.78 5.90
CA ALA A 31 -4.09 -14.21 5.95
C ALA A 31 -3.80 -14.70 7.39
N PRO A 32 -4.35 -15.85 7.82
CA PRO A 32 -5.30 -16.71 7.10
C PRO A 32 -6.71 -16.08 7.03
N PRO A 33 -7.48 -16.31 5.95
CA PRO A 33 -8.83 -15.75 5.79
C PRO A 33 -9.76 -16.23 6.93
N PRO A 34 -10.80 -15.45 7.29
CA PRO A 34 -11.72 -15.84 8.35
C PRO A 34 -12.43 -17.16 8.02
N GLU A 35 -12.62 -18.00 9.03
CA GLU A 35 -13.19 -19.34 8.86
C GLU A 35 -14.69 -19.44 9.14
N ASP A 36 -15.26 -18.44 9.82
CA ASP A 36 -16.67 -18.33 10.17
C ASP A 36 -17.11 -16.86 10.36
N LEU A 37 -18.43 -16.64 10.51
CA LEU A 37 -19.01 -15.31 10.70
C LEU A 37 -18.61 -14.65 12.02
N VAL A 38 -18.26 -15.42 13.05
CA VAL A 38 -17.83 -14.89 14.35
C VAL A 38 -16.43 -14.27 14.22
N GLN A 39 -15.50 -14.98 13.59
CA GLN A 39 -14.16 -14.47 13.26
C GLN A 39 -14.24 -13.26 12.32
N LEU A 40 -15.11 -13.32 11.29
CA LEU A 40 -15.32 -12.19 10.40
C LEU A 40 -15.84 -10.95 11.17
N ALA A 41 -16.87 -11.12 12.00
CA ALA A 41 -17.44 -10.04 12.81
C ALA A 41 -16.41 -9.45 13.80
N ALA A 42 -15.58 -10.30 14.41
CA ALA A 42 -14.50 -9.86 15.29
C ALA A 42 -13.46 -9.01 14.56
N ARG A 43 -13.07 -9.40 13.33
CA ARG A 43 -12.14 -8.64 12.48
C ARG A 43 -12.76 -7.33 11.99
N LEU A 44 -14.00 -7.36 11.50
CA LEU A 44 -14.72 -6.16 11.02
C LEU A 44 -14.94 -5.11 12.12
N SER A 45 -15.13 -5.56 13.36
CA SER A 45 -15.30 -4.70 14.55
C SER A 45 -13.99 -4.39 15.26
N ALA A 46 -12.84 -4.85 14.73
CA ALA A 46 -11.55 -4.56 15.33
C ALA A 46 -11.27 -3.06 15.23
N ARG A 47 -10.74 -2.46 16.30
CA ARG A 47 -10.53 -1.01 16.39
C ARG A 47 -9.74 -0.46 15.19
N THR A 48 -8.61 -1.10 14.85
CA THR A 48 -7.75 -0.67 13.73
C THR A 48 -8.48 -0.74 12.39
N SER A 49 -9.22 -1.83 12.17
CA SER A 49 -10.02 -2.06 10.97
C SER A 49 -11.14 -1.01 10.82
N VAL A 50 -11.81 -0.67 11.92
CA VAL A 50 -12.82 0.40 11.94
C VAL A 50 -12.20 1.78 11.70
N GLU A 51 -11.10 2.12 12.40
CA GLU A 51 -10.40 3.40 12.26
C GLU A 51 -9.92 3.63 10.82
N GLU A 52 -9.36 2.60 10.18
CA GLU A 52 -8.90 2.64 8.79
C GLU A 52 -10.04 2.97 7.82
N VAL A 53 -11.20 2.32 7.95
CA VAL A 53 -12.32 2.54 7.03
C VAL A 53 -13.02 3.87 7.31
N VAL A 54 -13.22 4.22 8.57
CA VAL A 54 -13.88 5.47 8.97
C VAL A 54 -13.10 6.69 8.50
N ALA A 55 -11.77 6.63 8.50
CA ALA A 55 -10.92 7.70 7.95
C ALA A 55 -11.18 8.00 6.47
N THR A 56 -11.76 7.06 5.70
CA THR A 56 -12.03 7.21 4.26
C THR A 56 -13.48 7.57 3.93
N LEU A 57 -14.34 7.73 4.93
CA LEU A 57 -15.75 8.02 4.72
C LEU A 57 -15.98 9.48 4.32
N PRO A 58 -16.96 9.75 3.44
CA PRO A 58 -17.40 11.11 3.16
C PRO A 58 -18.15 11.71 4.36
N LEU A 59 -18.28 13.04 4.36
CA LEU A 59 -18.91 13.83 5.42
C LEU A 59 -20.27 13.32 5.87
N PRO A 60 -21.23 12.97 4.98
CA PRO A 60 -22.55 12.48 5.41
C PRO A 60 -22.44 11.21 6.27
N ALA A 61 -21.55 10.31 5.89
CA ALA A 61 -21.34 9.05 6.60
C ALA A 61 -20.68 9.28 7.97
N VAL A 62 -19.75 10.24 8.07
CA VAL A 62 -19.17 10.66 9.36
C VAL A 62 -20.23 11.31 10.26
N GLN A 63 -21.07 12.20 9.71
CA GLN A 63 -22.17 12.85 10.44
C GLN A 63 -23.18 11.82 10.98
N VAL A 64 -23.53 10.80 10.19
CA VAL A 64 -24.39 9.68 10.65
C VAL A 64 -23.71 8.89 11.77
N LEU A 65 -22.41 8.57 11.66
CA LEU A 65 -21.69 7.87 12.71
C LEU A 65 -21.58 8.69 14.01
N GLU A 66 -21.38 10.00 13.91
CA GLU A 66 -21.39 10.93 15.06
C GLU A 66 -22.79 11.06 15.70
N ALA A 67 -23.85 10.97 14.90
CA ALA A 67 -25.24 11.00 15.39
C ALA A 67 -25.66 9.67 16.05
N LEU A 68 -25.09 8.55 15.60
CA LEU A 68 -25.24 7.21 16.19
C LEU A 68 -24.38 6.99 17.44
N SER A 69 -23.57 7.96 17.84
CA SER A 69 -22.62 7.81 18.94
C SER A 69 -23.29 7.49 20.27
N GLY A 70 -22.84 6.41 20.89
CA GLY A 70 -23.33 5.91 22.16
C GLY A 70 -23.22 4.38 22.24
N PRO A 71 -23.39 3.79 23.44
CA PRO A 71 -23.33 2.35 23.61
C PRO A 71 -24.63 1.62 23.21
N ALA A 72 -25.74 2.35 23.07
CA ALA A 72 -27.07 1.81 22.76
C ALA A 72 -27.41 2.00 21.28
N PRO A 73 -28.16 1.06 20.66
CA PRO A 73 -28.65 1.25 19.30
C PRO A 73 -29.64 2.42 19.24
N VAL A 74 -29.73 3.08 18.10
CA VAL A 74 -30.54 4.29 17.91
C VAL A 74 -31.67 4.01 16.90
N PRO A 75 -32.95 4.22 17.25
CA PRO A 75 -34.05 4.13 16.30
C PRO A 75 -33.87 5.10 15.13
N LEU A 76 -34.32 4.72 13.92
CA LEU A 76 -34.19 5.56 12.73
C LEU A 76 -34.86 6.95 12.89
N PRO A 77 -36.05 7.10 13.53
CA PRO A 77 -36.64 8.41 13.79
C PRO A 77 -35.74 9.32 14.63
N ASP A 78 -35.17 8.80 15.71
CA ASP A 78 -34.25 9.54 16.57
C ASP A 78 -32.97 9.96 15.84
N LEU A 79 -32.48 9.12 14.92
CA LEU A 79 -31.34 9.46 14.06
C LEU A 79 -31.68 10.63 13.11
N ALA A 80 -32.85 10.57 12.46
CA ALA A 80 -33.31 11.60 11.54
C ALA A 80 -33.50 12.95 12.27
N ASP A 81 -34.08 12.92 13.47
CA ASP A 81 -34.24 14.09 14.33
C ASP A 81 -32.89 14.71 14.73
N ARG A 82 -31.89 13.88 15.07
CA ARG A 82 -30.52 14.35 15.42
C ARG A 82 -29.82 15.02 14.24
N LEU A 83 -30.10 14.58 13.02
CA LEU A 83 -29.53 15.10 11.77
C LEU A 83 -30.35 16.28 11.20
N GLY A 84 -31.56 16.50 11.70
CA GLY A 84 -32.47 17.55 11.23
C GLY A 84 -33.08 17.25 9.86
N VAL A 85 -33.35 15.97 9.54
CA VAL A 85 -33.91 15.51 8.27
C VAL A 85 -35.16 14.66 8.48
N ALA A 86 -35.92 14.41 7.42
CA ALA A 86 -37.06 13.49 7.46
C ALA A 86 -36.58 12.03 7.59
N VAL A 87 -37.41 11.18 8.20
CA VAL A 87 -37.11 9.75 8.39
C VAL A 87 -36.96 9.01 7.06
N ASP A 88 -37.74 9.41 6.05
CA ASP A 88 -37.75 8.90 4.68
C ASP A 88 -36.86 9.72 3.72
N ASP A 89 -35.94 10.53 4.25
CA ASP A 89 -35.01 11.31 3.44
C ASP A 89 -34.14 10.36 2.59
N PRO A 90 -34.16 10.49 1.24
CA PRO A 90 -33.46 9.57 0.36
C PRO A 90 -31.93 9.68 0.49
N ALA A 91 -31.42 10.82 0.94
CA ALA A 91 -29.99 11.00 1.13
C ALA A 91 -29.50 10.38 2.45
N LEU A 92 -30.33 10.40 3.50
CA LEU A 92 -30.10 9.61 4.70
C LEU A 92 -30.08 8.10 4.38
N ASP A 93 -31.07 7.60 3.64
CA ASP A 93 -31.10 6.19 3.22
C ASP A 93 -29.86 5.80 2.40
N ALA A 94 -29.51 6.59 1.38
CA ALA A 94 -28.30 6.36 0.58
C ALA A 94 -27.02 6.35 1.45
N THR A 95 -26.93 7.23 2.45
CA THR A 95 -25.80 7.28 3.39
C THR A 95 -25.75 6.04 4.29
N LEU A 96 -26.91 5.59 4.79
CA LEU A 96 -27.01 4.36 5.56
C LEU A 96 -26.62 3.13 4.73
N GLN A 97 -27.04 3.05 3.47
CA GLN A 97 -26.62 1.98 2.55
C GLN A 97 -25.10 1.94 2.38
N VAL A 98 -24.46 3.11 2.27
CA VAL A 98 -23.00 3.24 2.18
C VAL A 98 -22.29 2.73 3.45
N LEU A 99 -22.88 2.93 4.64
CA LEU A 99 -22.36 2.43 5.91
C LEU A 99 -22.64 0.93 6.12
N LEU A 100 -23.82 0.45 5.73
CA LEU A 100 -24.22 -0.97 5.74
C LEU A 100 -23.31 -1.81 4.86
N GLN A 101 -23.04 -1.35 3.63
CA GLN A 101 -22.14 -2.03 2.69
C GLN A 101 -20.69 -2.11 3.18
N ARG A 102 -20.33 -1.35 4.23
CA ARG A 102 -19.02 -1.40 4.88
C ARG A 102 -19.06 -2.07 6.26
N ALA A 103 -20.21 -2.61 6.67
CA ALA A 103 -20.45 -3.17 8.00
C ALA A 103 -20.07 -2.20 9.14
N LEU A 104 -20.31 -0.90 8.94
CA LEU A 104 -20.08 0.13 9.96
C LEU A 104 -21.35 0.47 10.75
N VAL A 105 -22.51 0.23 10.13
CA VAL A 105 -23.84 0.34 10.75
C VAL A 105 -24.63 -0.90 10.36
N TRP A 106 -25.50 -1.40 11.23
CA TRP A 106 -26.43 -2.49 10.93
C TRP A 106 -27.70 -2.41 11.80
N PRO A 107 -28.86 -2.86 11.30
CA PRO A 107 -30.10 -2.88 12.07
C PRO A 107 -30.13 -4.04 13.09
N SER A 108 -30.73 -3.77 14.24
CA SER A 108 -31.17 -4.74 15.24
C SER A 108 -32.26 -5.65 14.67
N GLU A 109 -32.31 -6.88 15.18
CA GLU A 109 -33.33 -7.87 14.79
C GLU A 109 -34.70 -7.56 15.38
N ASP A 110 -34.73 -7.09 16.63
CA ASP A 110 -35.96 -6.99 17.41
C ASP A 110 -36.80 -5.77 17.04
N ASP A 111 -36.13 -4.63 16.83
CA ASP A 111 -36.76 -3.31 16.74
C ASP A 111 -36.25 -2.46 15.56
N GLY A 112 -35.31 -2.99 14.76
CA GLY A 112 -34.70 -2.26 13.65
C GLY A 112 -33.80 -1.09 14.05
N ALA A 113 -33.53 -0.90 15.36
CA ALA A 113 -32.64 0.16 15.83
C ALA A 113 -31.20 -0.06 15.33
N LEU A 114 -30.51 1.02 14.98
CA LEU A 114 -29.22 0.95 14.31
C LEU A 114 -28.06 0.84 15.32
N TYR A 115 -27.26 -0.20 15.17
CA TYR A 115 -25.96 -0.34 15.83
C TYR A 115 -24.85 0.31 14.99
N SER A 116 -23.83 0.84 15.66
CA SER A 116 -22.61 1.35 15.03
C SER A 116 -21.38 0.56 15.51
N ALA A 117 -20.48 0.22 14.59
CA ALA A 117 -19.16 -0.33 14.90
C ALA A 117 -18.18 0.76 15.38
N ALA A 118 -18.50 2.04 15.17
CA ALA A 118 -17.59 3.17 15.34
C ALA A 118 -18.29 4.34 16.04
N PRO A 119 -18.41 4.35 17.38
CA PRO A 119 -18.87 5.54 18.07
C PRO A 119 -17.80 6.65 17.92
N LEU A 120 -18.11 7.71 17.19
CA LEU A 120 -17.25 8.89 17.07
C LEU A 120 -17.61 9.93 18.15
N PRO A 121 -16.66 10.72 18.69
CA PRO A 121 -17.03 11.78 19.61
C PRO A 121 -17.98 12.76 18.89
N ARG A 122 -19.16 13.00 19.47
CA ARG A 122 -20.12 13.95 18.91
C ARG A 122 -19.49 15.34 18.85
N VAL A 123 -19.34 15.88 17.65
CA VAL A 123 -18.92 17.27 17.40
C VAL A 123 -20.18 18.14 17.30
N PRO A 124 -20.16 19.43 17.69
CA PRO A 124 -21.31 20.32 17.52
C PRO A 124 -21.86 20.25 16.10
N ALA A 125 -23.18 20.10 15.98
CA ALA A 125 -23.84 19.73 14.73
C ALA A 125 -23.70 20.82 13.67
N GLU A 126 -22.91 20.54 12.63
CA GLU A 126 -23.15 21.14 11.32
C GLU A 126 -24.41 20.48 10.71
N PRO A 127 -25.20 21.21 9.90
CA PRO A 127 -26.30 20.61 9.16
C PRO A 127 -25.85 19.39 8.36
N PHE A 128 -26.69 18.36 8.27
CA PHE A 128 -26.43 17.21 7.42
C PHE A 128 -26.19 17.66 5.97
N GLN A 129 -25.03 17.31 5.40
CA GLN A 129 -24.57 17.80 4.09
C GLN A 129 -24.40 16.65 3.08
N PRO A 130 -25.51 16.04 2.59
CA PRO A 130 -25.46 14.85 1.76
C PRO A 130 -24.87 15.08 0.35
N ALA A 131 -24.92 16.30 -0.15
CA ALA A 131 -24.46 16.63 -1.50
C ALA A 131 -23.00 17.10 -1.49
N PRO A 132 -22.14 16.59 -2.39
CA PRO A 132 -20.77 17.09 -2.52
C PRO A 132 -20.78 18.54 -3.04
N PRO A 133 -19.92 19.43 -2.51
CA PRO A 133 -19.81 20.79 -3.00
C PRO A 133 -19.21 20.80 -4.42
N ALA A 134 -19.77 21.64 -5.30
CA ALA A 134 -19.32 21.74 -6.68
C ALA A 134 -18.09 22.67 -6.80
N PRO A 135 -16.94 22.19 -7.29
CA PRO A 135 -15.80 23.04 -7.60
C PRO A 135 -16.04 23.85 -8.88
N ALA A 136 -15.16 24.82 -9.15
CA ALA A 136 -15.21 25.60 -10.39
C ALA A 136 -14.69 24.76 -11.57
N LEU A 137 -15.54 24.51 -12.57
CA LEU A 137 -15.26 23.62 -13.69
C LEU A 137 -15.33 24.32 -15.06
N LEU A 138 -14.55 23.79 -16.00
CA LEU A 138 -14.50 24.16 -17.42
C LEU A 138 -14.68 22.90 -18.27
N PRO A 139 -15.11 23.00 -19.54
CA PRO A 139 -14.97 21.91 -20.50
C PRO A 139 -13.50 21.52 -20.73
N ALA A 140 -13.23 20.23 -20.86
CA ALA A 140 -11.90 19.69 -21.13
C ALA A 140 -11.88 18.79 -22.37
N ASP A 141 -10.91 19.03 -23.26
CA ASP A 141 -10.64 18.13 -24.38
C ASP A 141 -9.82 16.92 -23.92
N ARG A 142 -10.41 15.72 -24.02
CA ARG A 142 -9.76 14.44 -23.68
C ARG A 142 -8.44 14.24 -24.42
N ALA A 143 -8.35 14.65 -25.69
CA ALA A 143 -7.14 14.47 -26.48
C ALA A 143 -6.03 15.40 -25.97
N ALA A 144 -6.32 16.69 -25.79
CA ALA A 144 -5.38 17.64 -25.22
C ALA A 144 -4.89 17.24 -23.81
N VAL A 145 -5.79 16.76 -22.94
CA VAL A 145 -5.46 16.25 -21.60
C VAL A 145 -4.53 15.03 -21.70
N ARG A 146 -4.83 14.09 -22.60
CA ARG A 146 -3.98 12.91 -22.83
C ARG A 146 -2.58 13.33 -23.30
N ASP A 147 -2.48 14.21 -24.28
CA ASP A 147 -1.20 14.62 -24.85
C ASP A 147 -0.34 15.40 -23.85
N ALA A 148 -0.97 16.26 -23.05
CA ALA A 148 -0.29 16.96 -21.96
C ALA A 148 0.21 16.00 -20.87
N ALA A 149 -0.57 14.98 -20.50
CA ALA A 149 -0.15 13.95 -19.57
C ALA A 149 1.03 13.12 -20.11
N VAL A 150 1.00 12.75 -21.39
CA VAL A 150 2.12 12.05 -22.07
C VAL A 150 3.38 12.91 -22.02
N ARG A 151 3.30 14.21 -22.32
CA ARG A 151 4.44 15.12 -22.23
C ARG A 151 5.01 15.20 -20.81
N ALA A 152 4.15 15.35 -19.80
CA ALA A 152 4.57 15.40 -18.40
C ALA A 152 5.30 14.11 -17.98
N ALA A 153 4.72 12.96 -18.31
CA ALA A 153 5.32 11.66 -18.01
C ALA A 153 6.66 11.43 -18.74
N THR A 154 6.79 11.85 -20.00
CA THR A 154 8.06 11.80 -20.74
C THR A 154 9.11 12.70 -20.08
N LEU A 155 8.77 13.95 -19.78
CA LEU A 155 9.67 14.90 -19.11
C LEU A 155 10.12 14.39 -17.74
N LEU A 156 9.22 13.77 -16.97
CA LEU A 156 9.56 13.10 -15.71
C LEU A 156 10.65 12.04 -15.90
N LEU A 157 10.48 11.15 -16.89
CA LEU A 157 11.41 10.06 -17.18
C LEU A 157 12.75 10.55 -17.73
N GLU A 158 12.80 11.73 -18.34
CA GLU A 158 14.02 12.39 -18.82
C GLU A 158 14.76 13.13 -17.70
N ARG A 159 14.02 13.83 -16.82
CA ARG A 159 14.58 14.67 -15.75
C ARG A 159 15.11 13.87 -14.56
N LEU A 160 14.46 12.75 -14.22
CA LEU A 160 14.86 11.95 -13.07
C LEU A 160 16.29 11.39 -13.19
N PRO A 161 16.71 10.78 -14.32
CA PRO A 161 18.11 10.39 -14.54
C PRO A 161 19.10 11.54 -14.39
N VAL A 162 18.80 12.73 -14.93
CA VAL A 162 19.68 13.91 -14.80
C VAL A 162 19.93 14.26 -13.34
N LEU A 163 18.90 14.20 -12.50
CA LEU A 163 19.02 14.44 -11.05
C LEU A 163 19.83 13.34 -10.36
N LEU A 164 19.62 12.07 -10.73
CA LEU A 164 20.33 10.92 -10.15
C LEU A 164 21.80 10.89 -10.55
N ASP A 165 22.13 11.28 -11.78
CA ASP A 165 23.50 11.39 -12.28
C ASP A 165 24.24 12.53 -11.58
N ALA A 166 23.56 13.66 -11.33
CA ALA A 166 24.09 14.76 -10.52
C ALA A 166 24.35 14.32 -9.05
N ALA A 167 23.47 13.48 -8.49
CA ALA A 167 23.66 12.88 -7.17
C ALA A 167 24.82 11.87 -7.14
N ALA A 168 25.05 11.12 -8.22
CA ALA A 168 26.19 10.22 -8.37
C ALA A 168 27.52 10.99 -8.38
N ALA A 169 27.56 12.11 -9.13
CA ALA A 169 28.75 12.96 -9.24
C ALA A 169 29.09 13.65 -7.91
N ARG A 170 28.06 14.03 -7.13
CA ARG A 170 28.24 14.66 -5.83
C ARG A 170 27.16 14.17 -4.85
N PRO A 171 27.50 13.18 -3.98
CA PRO A 171 26.57 12.60 -3.02
C PRO A 171 25.81 13.65 -2.19
N LEU A 172 24.51 13.41 -2.02
CA LEU A 172 23.61 14.37 -1.39
C LEU A 172 23.67 14.24 0.14
N GLY A 173 23.61 15.35 0.85
CA GLY A 173 23.37 15.35 2.28
C GLY A 173 21.98 14.81 2.63
N ARG A 174 21.90 13.90 3.61
CA ARG A 174 20.65 13.32 4.11
C ARG A 174 20.11 14.13 5.29
N GLN A 175 18.80 14.42 5.32
CA GLN A 175 18.14 14.97 6.51
C GLN A 175 17.73 13.86 7.49
N ARG A 176 17.44 14.22 8.75
CA ARG A 176 17.07 13.26 9.81
C ARG A 176 15.83 12.41 9.47
N SER A 177 14.87 12.99 8.75
CA SER A 177 13.66 12.31 8.25
C SER A 177 13.94 11.30 7.12
N GLY A 178 15.16 11.26 6.59
CA GLY A 178 15.59 10.27 5.60
C GLY A 178 15.69 10.78 4.16
N GLY A 179 15.09 11.95 3.85
CA GLY A 179 15.11 12.56 2.52
C GLY A 179 16.38 13.37 2.20
N VAL A 180 16.34 14.08 1.06
CA VAL A 180 17.42 15.00 0.63
C VAL A 180 17.34 16.30 1.43
N ALA A 181 18.46 16.82 1.91
CA ALA A 181 18.49 18.09 2.65
C ALA A 181 18.13 19.29 1.75
N VAL A 182 17.44 20.30 2.29
CA VAL A 182 16.96 21.48 1.53
C VAL A 182 18.08 22.20 0.76
N ARG A 183 19.26 22.37 1.38
CA ARG A 183 20.44 22.94 0.70
C ARG A 183 20.85 22.14 -0.53
N GLU A 184 20.70 20.83 -0.47
CA GLU A 184 21.06 19.92 -1.56
C GLU A 184 19.99 19.94 -2.67
N GLN A 185 18.71 20.12 -2.33
CA GLN A 185 17.64 20.37 -3.30
C GLN A 185 17.91 21.65 -4.11
N ARG A 186 18.27 22.77 -3.44
CA ARG A 186 18.66 24.02 -4.12
C ARG A 186 19.86 23.83 -5.05
N ARG A 187 20.85 23.05 -4.62
CA ARG A 187 22.01 22.72 -5.46
C ARG A 187 21.60 21.91 -6.69
N LEU A 188 20.73 20.91 -6.53
CA LEU A 188 20.23 20.10 -7.64
C LEU A 188 19.40 20.93 -8.61
N ALA A 189 18.57 21.86 -8.13
CA ALA A 189 17.83 22.82 -8.96
C ALA A 189 18.78 23.63 -9.85
N LEU A 190 19.82 24.23 -9.27
CA LEU A 190 20.85 24.97 -10.01
C LEU A 190 21.60 24.08 -11.03
N ALA A 191 21.92 22.83 -10.67
CA ALA A 191 22.66 21.93 -11.54
C ALA A 191 21.83 21.34 -12.69
N SER A 192 20.53 21.14 -12.47
CA SER A 192 19.62 20.53 -13.45
C SER A 192 18.82 21.55 -14.26
N GLY A 193 18.81 22.83 -13.86
CA GLY A 193 17.99 23.87 -14.46
C GLY A 193 16.48 23.72 -14.18
N LEU A 194 16.12 22.90 -13.19
CA LEU A 194 14.74 22.67 -12.76
C LEU A 194 14.38 23.59 -11.60
N ASP A 195 13.08 23.91 -11.46
CA ASP A 195 12.57 24.62 -10.30
C ASP A 195 12.65 23.77 -9.01
N GLU A 196 12.72 24.45 -7.85
CA GLU A 196 12.85 23.79 -6.54
C GLU A 196 11.71 22.80 -6.23
N PRO A 197 10.42 23.11 -6.49
CA PRO A 197 9.32 22.16 -6.28
C PRO A 197 9.46 20.88 -7.10
N THR A 198 9.84 21.00 -8.38
CA THR A 198 10.09 19.84 -9.25
C THR A 198 11.23 18.99 -8.70
N VAL A 199 12.35 19.60 -8.30
CA VAL A 199 13.47 18.86 -7.72
C VAL A 199 13.10 18.17 -6.41
N ALA A 200 12.34 18.83 -5.54
CA ALA A 200 11.88 18.24 -4.29
C ALA A 200 11.04 16.99 -4.55
N LEU A 201 10.04 17.07 -5.44
CA LEU A 201 9.20 15.94 -5.83
C LEU A 201 10.03 14.78 -6.42
N LEU A 202 10.93 15.08 -7.37
CA LEU A 202 11.76 14.05 -8.01
C LEU A 202 12.71 13.36 -7.02
N ALA A 203 13.29 14.13 -6.09
CA ALA A 203 14.13 13.60 -5.03
C ALA A 203 13.35 12.69 -4.07
N ASP A 204 12.16 13.11 -3.65
CA ASP A 204 11.30 12.32 -2.77
C ASP A 204 10.84 11.03 -3.46
N LEU A 205 10.49 11.09 -4.75
CA LEU A 205 10.16 9.91 -5.55
C LEU A 205 11.36 8.99 -5.73
N ALA A 206 12.55 9.52 -5.96
CA ALA A 206 13.77 8.72 -6.05
C ALA A 206 14.05 7.96 -4.74
N VAL A 207 13.85 8.60 -3.59
CA VAL A 207 14.01 7.96 -2.28
C VAL A 207 12.90 6.91 -2.05
N ALA A 208 11.63 7.26 -2.28
CA ALA A 208 10.51 6.34 -2.10
C ALA A 208 10.63 5.10 -3.02
N ALA A 209 10.99 5.33 -4.28
CA ALA A 209 11.27 4.26 -5.24
C ALA A 209 12.60 3.54 -4.98
N ARG A 210 13.39 3.93 -3.96
CA ARG A 210 14.69 3.36 -3.60
C ARG A 210 15.73 3.47 -4.71
N LEU A 211 15.59 4.42 -5.62
CA LEU A 211 16.59 4.78 -6.63
C LEU A 211 17.72 5.59 -6.00
N LEU A 212 17.41 6.41 -4.99
CA LEU A 212 18.37 6.96 -4.03
C LEU A 212 18.26 6.22 -2.70
N GLY A 213 19.41 5.92 -2.10
CA GLY A 213 19.48 5.22 -0.83
C GLY A 213 20.63 5.72 0.06
N PRO A 214 20.59 5.42 1.36
CA PRO A 214 21.59 5.89 2.29
C PRO A 214 22.94 5.18 2.12
N ASP A 215 24.01 5.96 2.11
CA ASP A 215 25.39 5.53 2.33
C ASP A 215 25.97 6.37 3.49
N GLY A 216 25.87 5.82 4.70
CA GLY A 216 26.10 6.55 5.94
C GLY A 216 25.20 7.79 6.07
N VAL A 217 25.81 8.97 6.08
CA VAL A 217 25.13 10.28 6.18
C VAL A 217 24.77 10.89 4.81
N ARG A 218 25.10 10.20 3.73
CA ARG A 218 24.84 10.65 2.35
C ARG A 218 23.72 9.85 1.72
N LEU A 219 23.14 10.41 0.66
CA LEU A 219 22.29 9.69 -0.28
C LEU A 219 23.04 9.56 -1.61
N VAL A 220 23.07 8.34 -2.13
CA VAL A 220 23.71 7.97 -3.40
C VAL A 220 22.74 7.12 -4.23
N PRO A 221 22.88 7.11 -5.57
CA PRO A 221 22.12 6.17 -6.39
C PRO A 221 22.39 4.72 -6.00
N THR A 222 21.34 3.90 -6.01
CA THR A 222 21.42 2.49 -5.64
C THR A 222 21.50 1.60 -6.87
N VAL A 223 21.79 0.31 -6.69
CA VAL A 223 21.67 -0.69 -7.76
C VAL A 223 20.25 -0.76 -8.37
N ALA A 224 19.23 -0.37 -7.60
CA ALA A 224 17.85 -0.35 -8.10
C ALA A 224 17.60 0.79 -9.10
N TYR A 225 18.49 1.78 -9.20
CA TYR A 225 18.49 2.79 -10.25
C TYR A 225 18.87 2.17 -11.60
N ASP A 226 19.94 1.37 -11.65
CA ASP A 226 20.37 0.70 -12.89
C ASP A 226 19.25 -0.23 -13.40
N ASP A 227 18.71 -1.08 -12.53
CA ASP A 227 17.57 -1.97 -12.84
C ASP A 227 16.31 -1.20 -13.28
N TRP A 228 16.11 0.01 -12.78
CA TRP A 228 14.99 0.84 -13.17
C TRP A 228 15.25 1.46 -14.54
N ALA A 229 16.44 2.01 -14.78
CA ALA A 229 16.82 2.68 -16.01
C ALA A 229 16.75 1.75 -17.24
N GLU A 230 17.00 0.46 -17.06
CA GLU A 230 16.93 -0.56 -18.11
C GLU A 230 15.50 -1.00 -18.47
N ARG A 231 14.49 -0.64 -17.66
CA ARG A 231 13.09 -1.00 -17.93
C ARG A 231 12.46 -0.15 -19.03
N ALA A 232 11.42 -0.70 -19.64
CA ALA A 232 10.56 0.04 -20.56
C ALA A 232 10.00 1.32 -19.89
N PRO A 233 9.82 2.43 -20.64
CA PRO A 233 9.29 3.69 -20.10
C PRO A 233 8.00 3.51 -19.28
N ALA A 234 7.10 2.63 -19.74
CA ALA A 234 5.85 2.31 -19.07
C ALA A 234 6.06 1.75 -17.65
N ASP A 235 6.97 0.77 -17.50
CA ASP A 235 7.27 0.16 -16.20
C ASP A 235 8.02 1.10 -15.27
N ARG A 236 8.90 1.93 -15.84
CA ARG A 236 9.59 3.00 -15.11
C ARG A 236 8.60 3.97 -14.49
N LEU A 237 7.66 4.49 -15.30
CA LEU A 237 6.60 5.39 -14.86
C LEU A 237 5.69 4.71 -13.84
N ALA A 238 5.23 3.50 -14.13
CA ALA A 238 4.33 2.76 -13.26
C ALA A 238 4.91 2.54 -11.86
N ARG A 239 6.24 2.32 -11.74
CA ARG A 239 6.91 2.28 -10.43
C ARG A 239 6.79 3.62 -9.72
N LEU A 240 7.17 4.72 -10.35
CA LEU A 240 7.12 6.05 -9.75
C LEU A 240 5.70 6.45 -9.30
N LEU A 241 4.69 6.18 -10.14
CA LEU A 241 3.31 6.47 -9.81
C LEU A 241 2.79 5.66 -8.62
N ARG A 242 3.20 4.40 -8.47
CA ARG A 242 2.85 3.60 -7.28
C ARG A 242 3.45 4.19 -6.02
N GLU A 243 4.72 4.60 -6.05
CA GLU A 243 5.39 5.18 -4.89
C GLU A 243 4.81 6.55 -4.53
N TRP A 244 4.45 7.36 -5.53
CA TRP A 244 3.72 8.61 -5.31
C TRP A 244 2.36 8.36 -4.64
N TRP A 245 1.58 7.40 -5.17
CA TRP A 245 0.24 7.04 -4.69
C TRP A 245 0.26 6.49 -3.26
N SER A 246 1.31 5.74 -2.91
CA SER A 246 1.50 5.14 -1.59
C SER A 246 2.03 6.15 -0.56
N GLY A 247 2.27 7.39 -0.98
CA GLY A 247 2.70 8.50 -0.13
C GLY A 247 1.57 9.06 0.75
N PRO A 248 1.59 10.37 1.08
CA PRO A 248 0.62 10.99 1.96
C PRO A 248 -0.84 10.72 1.54
N PRO A 249 -1.75 10.38 2.48
CA PRO A 249 -3.14 10.02 2.17
C PRO A 249 -3.89 11.08 1.35
N LEU A 250 -3.57 12.36 1.56
CA LEU A 250 -4.18 13.47 0.82
C LEU A 250 -4.05 13.33 -0.71
N ARG A 251 -2.98 12.71 -1.22
CA ARG A 251 -2.82 12.43 -2.66
C ARG A 251 -3.96 11.57 -3.21
N GLN A 252 -4.32 10.55 -2.46
CA GLN A 252 -5.38 9.61 -2.81
C GLN A 252 -6.74 10.28 -2.69
N VAL A 253 -6.96 11.07 -1.63
CA VAL A 253 -8.20 11.81 -1.42
C VAL A 253 -8.45 12.79 -2.57
N VAL A 254 -7.46 13.60 -2.95
CA VAL A 254 -7.62 14.59 -4.05
C VAL A 254 -7.93 13.91 -5.37
N VAL A 255 -7.15 12.88 -5.75
CA VAL A 255 -7.35 12.18 -7.02
C VAL A 255 -8.68 11.44 -7.05
N ARG A 256 -9.09 10.81 -5.95
CA ARG A 256 -10.41 10.15 -5.84
C ARG A 256 -11.56 11.14 -5.84
N ALA A 257 -11.43 12.28 -5.16
CA ALA A 257 -12.43 13.34 -5.20
C ALA A 257 -12.65 13.85 -6.64
N MET A 258 -11.56 14.05 -7.39
CA MET A 258 -11.64 14.39 -8.81
C MET A 258 -12.25 13.26 -9.66
N HIS A 259 -11.98 12.00 -9.32
CA HIS A 259 -12.43 10.83 -10.07
C HIS A 259 -13.92 10.53 -9.87
N ASP A 260 -14.37 10.56 -8.62
CA ASP A 260 -15.68 10.05 -8.20
C ASP A 260 -16.77 11.12 -8.31
N HIS A 261 -16.40 12.42 -8.27
CA HIS A 261 -17.36 13.52 -8.18
C HIS A 261 -17.34 14.50 -9.35
N LEU A 262 -16.29 14.51 -10.19
CA LEU A 262 -16.28 15.39 -11.35
C LEU A 262 -16.90 14.70 -12.56
N PRO A 263 -17.75 15.39 -13.33
CA PRO A 263 -18.25 14.85 -14.58
C PRO A 263 -17.09 14.53 -15.54
N PRO A 264 -17.24 13.52 -16.40
CA PRO A 264 -16.28 13.31 -17.48
C PRO A 264 -16.17 14.58 -18.33
N ASP A 265 -15.00 14.80 -18.91
CA ASP A 265 -14.73 15.93 -19.84
C ASP A 265 -14.79 17.31 -19.20
N THR A 266 -14.53 17.36 -17.91
CA THR A 266 -14.36 18.60 -17.17
C THR A 266 -12.93 18.76 -16.66
N ALA A 267 -12.49 20.00 -16.59
CA ALA A 267 -11.25 20.44 -15.95
C ALA A 267 -11.60 21.39 -14.81
N VAL A 268 -10.79 21.36 -13.77
CA VAL A 268 -10.87 22.29 -12.65
C VAL A 268 -10.30 23.63 -13.09
N ALA A 269 -11.14 24.66 -13.06
CA ALA A 269 -10.79 26.04 -13.42
C ALA A 269 -9.83 26.66 -12.40
N ASP A 270 -10.13 26.42 -11.12
CA ASP A 270 -9.40 26.91 -9.97
C ASP A 270 -9.18 25.75 -9.01
N VAL A 271 -7.92 25.34 -8.86
CA VAL A 271 -7.53 24.19 -8.03
C VAL A 271 -7.90 24.40 -6.57
N SER A 272 -7.92 25.63 -6.07
CA SER A 272 -8.31 25.92 -4.68
C SER A 272 -9.78 25.59 -4.40
N SER A 273 -10.64 25.67 -5.43
CA SER A 273 -12.06 25.31 -5.34
C SER A 273 -12.33 23.83 -5.09
N LEU A 274 -11.31 22.96 -5.21
CA LEU A 274 -11.41 21.55 -4.83
C LEU A 274 -11.39 21.34 -3.30
N ALA A 275 -10.90 22.30 -2.50
CA ALA A 275 -10.72 22.09 -1.07
C ALA A 275 -12.02 21.72 -0.32
N PRO A 276 -13.19 22.37 -0.57
CA PRO A 276 -14.45 21.94 0.01
C PRO A 276 -14.84 20.51 -0.37
N LEU A 277 -14.64 20.11 -1.64
CA LEU A 277 -14.94 18.76 -2.12
C LEU A 277 -14.02 17.72 -1.48
N VAL A 278 -12.73 18.03 -1.34
CA VAL A 278 -11.73 17.17 -0.68
C VAL A 278 -12.07 17.01 0.80
N ARG A 279 -12.47 18.08 1.49
CA ARG A 279 -12.94 18.03 2.88
C ARG A 279 -14.23 17.21 3.02
N TRP A 280 -15.15 17.35 2.08
CA TRP A 280 -16.37 16.55 2.04
C TRP A 280 -16.08 15.06 1.81
N THR A 281 -15.09 14.73 0.98
CA THR A 281 -14.75 13.33 0.64
C THR A 281 -14.05 12.58 1.79
N ALA A 282 -13.19 13.26 2.55
CA ALA A 282 -12.47 12.67 3.69
C ALA A 282 -12.27 13.69 4.82
N PRO A 283 -13.32 14.05 5.57
CA PRO A 283 -13.26 15.10 6.59
C PRO A 283 -12.28 14.76 7.70
N LEU A 284 -12.19 13.50 8.13
CA LEU A 284 -11.28 13.11 9.22
C LEU A 284 -9.80 13.20 8.83
N GLN A 285 -9.45 12.96 7.57
CA GLN A 285 -8.07 13.10 7.07
C GLN A 285 -7.66 14.56 6.84
N THR A 286 -8.63 15.47 6.74
CA THR A 286 -8.41 16.88 6.37
C THR A 286 -8.76 17.87 7.49
N ARG A 287 -9.23 17.34 8.63
CA ARG A 287 -9.67 18.12 9.79
C ARG A 287 -8.55 18.95 10.41
N GLU A 288 -7.35 18.39 10.47
CA GLU A 288 -6.18 19.02 11.10
C GLU A 288 -5.32 19.84 10.12
N LEU A 289 -5.75 19.98 8.86
CA LEU A 289 -5.03 20.76 7.86
C LEU A 289 -5.50 22.23 7.90
N ASP A 290 -4.64 23.10 8.44
CA ASP A 290 -4.88 24.55 8.56
C ASP A 290 -5.17 25.22 7.22
N ASP A 291 -4.33 24.96 6.20
CA ASP A 291 -4.50 25.45 4.84
C ASP A 291 -4.69 24.30 3.84
N LEU A 292 -5.91 23.75 3.84
CA LEU A 292 -6.29 22.69 2.89
C LEU A 292 -6.18 23.16 1.43
N GLY A 293 -6.43 24.45 1.15
CA GLY A 293 -6.35 25.00 -0.21
C GLY A 293 -4.95 24.89 -0.78
N ALA A 294 -3.94 25.36 -0.05
CA ALA A 294 -2.54 25.24 -0.44
C ALA A 294 -2.09 23.78 -0.57
N ALA A 295 -2.53 22.91 0.34
CA ALA A 295 -2.20 21.48 0.29
C ALA A 295 -2.76 20.80 -0.96
N VAL A 296 -4.02 21.10 -1.33
CA VAL A 296 -4.66 20.58 -2.55
C VAL A 296 -3.95 21.11 -3.81
N ILE A 297 -3.58 22.39 -3.84
CA ILE A 297 -2.79 22.97 -4.93
C ILE A 297 -1.46 22.22 -5.10
N GLY A 298 -0.75 21.97 -4.01
CA GLY A 298 0.49 21.21 -4.02
C GLY A 298 0.32 19.80 -4.60
N VAL A 299 -0.69 19.06 -4.13
CA VAL A 299 -0.98 17.70 -4.63
C VAL A 299 -1.33 17.69 -6.12
N VAL A 300 -2.15 18.64 -6.59
CA VAL A 300 -2.50 18.74 -8.03
C VAL A 300 -1.29 19.16 -8.87
N ALA A 301 -0.40 20.00 -8.35
CA ALA A 301 0.86 20.34 -9.01
C ALA A 301 1.77 19.12 -9.15
N GLU A 302 1.94 18.32 -8.08
CA GLU A 302 2.65 17.04 -8.16
C GLU A 302 2.01 16.09 -9.18
N ALA A 303 0.69 15.89 -9.09
CA ALA A 303 -0.06 15.04 -10.00
C ALA A 303 0.11 15.50 -11.47
N THR A 304 0.20 16.80 -11.71
CA THR A 304 0.43 17.37 -13.05
C THR A 304 1.84 17.07 -13.55
N LEU A 305 2.87 17.21 -12.71
CA LEU A 305 4.25 16.86 -13.05
C LEU A 305 4.41 15.37 -13.38
N LEU A 306 3.60 14.51 -12.78
CA LEU A 306 3.61 13.07 -13.01
C LEU A 306 2.71 12.61 -14.17
N GLY A 307 1.95 13.52 -14.78
CA GLY A 307 0.96 13.20 -15.80
C GLY A 307 -0.28 12.46 -15.26
N VAL A 308 -0.49 12.44 -13.95
CA VAL A 308 -1.73 11.96 -13.30
C VAL A 308 -2.88 12.92 -13.58
N CYS A 309 -2.59 14.21 -13.49
CA CYS A 309 -3.45 15.30 -13.95
C CYS A 309 -2.81 15.99 -15.17
N ALA A 310 -3.62 16.62 -16.00
CA ALA A 310 -3.15 17.47 -17.07
C ALA A 310 -4.24 18.47 -17.47
N SER A 311 -3.86 19.73 -17.70
CA SER A 311 -4.79 20.80 -18.09
C SER A 311 -6.00 20.92 -17.16
N GLY A 312 -5.78 20.77 -15.85
CA GLY A 312 -6.85 20.84 -14.82
C GLY A 312 -7.75 19.61 -14.71
N ALA A 313 -7.56 18.58 -15.54
CA ALA A 313 -8.38 17.36 -15.52
C ALA A 313 -7.56 16.11 -15.13
N LEU A 314 -8.25 15.05 -14.70
CA LEU A 314 -7.63 13.73 -14.57
C LEU A 314 -7.26 13.17 -15.94
N SER A 315 -6.03 12.69 -16.06
CA SER A 315 -5.55 11.98 -17.24
C SER A 315 -5.99 10.50 -17.22
N PRO A 316 -5.76 9.74 -18.30
CA PRO A 316 -5.95 8.29 -18.25
C PRO A 316 -5.09 7.58 -17.19
N LEU A 317 -3.91 8.12 -16.83
CA LEU A 317 -3.08 7.59 -15.75
C LEU A 317 -3.73 7.85 -14.37
N GLY A 318 -4.27 9.04 -14.15
CA GLY A 318 -4.94 9.39 -12.90
C GLY A 318 -6.21 8.57 -12.66
N ARG A 319 -7.01 8.36 -13.71
CA ARG A 319 -8.16 7.43 -13.64
C ARG A 319 -7.71 6.01 -13.34
N ALA A 320 -6.67 5.52 -14.00
CA ALA A 320 -6.15 4.18 -13.74
C ALA A 320 -5.63 4.00 -12.30
N LEU A 321 -5.01 5.02 -11.72
CA LEU A 321 -4.61 5.04 -10.31
C LEU A 321 -5.82 4.91 -9.37
N ALA A 322 -6.86 5.71 -9.58
CA ALA A 322 -8.07 5.68 -8.77
C ALA A 322 -8.78 4.32 -8.87
N ASP A 323 -8.87 3.76 -10.07
CA ASP A 323 -9.49 2.46 -10.35
C ASP A 323 -8.67 1.25 -9.85
N GLY A 324 -7.40 1.45 -9.44
CA GLY A 324 -6.49 0.35 -9.15
C GLY A 324 -6.13 -0.51 -10.37
N ARG A 325 -6.22 0.06 -11.59
CA ARG A 325 -5.86 -0.63 -12.84
C ARG A 325 -4.34 -0.74 -13.00
N SER A 326 -3.90 -1.66 -13.86
CA SER A 326 -2.49 -1.82 -14.23
C SER A 326 -1.93 -0.55 -14.87
N LEU A 327 -1.10 0.17 -14.11
CA LEU A 327 -0.43 1.39 -14.58
C LEU A 327 0.55 1.12 -15.72
N SER A 328 1.20 -0.05 -15.73
CA SER A 328 2.11 -0.44 -16.82
C SER A 328 1.34 -0.54 -18.14
N ASP A 329 0.16 -1.17 -18.16
CA ASP A 329 -0.63 -1.36 -19.39
C ASP A 329 -1.22 -0.03 -19.91
N VAL A 330 -1.58 0.86 -19.00
CA VAL A 330 -2.04 2.21 -19.36
C VAL A 330 -0.88 3.04 -19.89
N ALA A 331 0.26 3.05 -19.19
CA ALA A 331 1.45 3.77 -19.61
C ALA A 331 2.01 3.26 -20.94
N GLN A 332 1.96 1.95 -21.21
CA GLN A 332 2.42 1.35 -22.48
C GLN A 332 1.58 1.80 -23.69
N ARG A 333 0.30 2.12 -23.50
CA ARG A 333 -0.58 2.67 -24.55
C ARG A 333 -0.41 4.17 -24.75
N LEU A 334 0.15 4.86 -23.77
CA LEU A 334 0.30 6.31 -23.76
C LEU A 334 1.69 6.75 -24.22
N LEU A 335 2.73 6.14 -23.64
CA LEU A 335 4.11 6.43 -23.96
C LEU A 335 4.51 5.67 -25.23
N PRO A 336 5.24 6.30 -26.16
CA PRO A 336 5.82 5.57 -27.28
C PRO A 336 6.72 4.46 -26.73
N ALA A 337 6.72 3.31 -27.40
CA ALA A 337 7.76 2.31 -27.16
C ALA A 337 9.11 3.01 -27.35
N ALA A 338 10.07 2.73 -26.46
CA ALA A 338 11.42 3.27 -26.62
C ALA A 338 11.88 2.96 -28.06
N PRO A 339 12.13 3.97 -28.90
CA PRO A 339 12.54 3.71 -30.26
C PRO A 339 13.81 2.86 -30.19
N ALA A 340 13.86 1.77 -30.96
CA ALA A 340 14.98 0.83 -30.94
C ALA A 340 16.33 1.51 -31.24
N ASP A 341 16.27 2.71 -31.83
CA ASP A 341 17.37 3.50 -32.36
C ASP A 341 17.67 4.79 -31.55
N THR A 342 17.36 4.85 -30.25
CA THR A 342 17.85 5.99 -29.44
C THR A 342 19.36 5.93 -29.24
N LEU A 343 20.03 7.00 -29.68
CA LEU A 343 21.43 7.28 -29.39
C LEU A 343 21.59 7.55 -27.88
N HIS A 344 22.36 6.71 -27.19
CA HIS A 344 22.68 6.93 -25.78
C HIS A 344 24.10 7.47 -25.66
N VAL A 345 24.24 8.67 -25.08
CA VAL A 345 25.56 9.22 -24.73
C VAL A 345 25.92 8.74 -23.32
N ARG A 346 27.08 8.11 -23.18
CA ARG A 346 27.62 7.68 -21.88
C ARG A 346 29.04 8.22 -21.72
N GLY A 347 29.37 8.71 -20.52
CA GLY A 347 30.74 9.07 -20.18
C GLY A 347 31.61 7.82 -20.05
N VAL A 348 32.73 7.78 -20.78
CA VAL A 348 33.77 6.75 -20.64
C VAL A 348 35.06 7.47 -20.25
N GLY A 349 35.61 7.13 -19.09
CA GLY A 349 36.84 7.76 -18.59
C GLY A 349 38.07 7.25 -19.34
N SER A 350 38.07 5.97 -19.71
CA SER A 350 39.10 5.36 -20.58
C SER A 350 38.62 4.07 -21.21
N VAL A 351 39.29 3.68 -22.29
CA VAL A 351 38.96 2.50 -23.08
C VAL A 351 40.15 1.54 -23.05
N ILE A 352 39.86 0.27 -22.80
CA ILE A 352 40.80 -0.85 -22.90
C ILE A 352 40.48 -1.57 -24.21
N VAL A 353 41.49 -1.74 -25.05
CA VAL A 353 41.39 -2.52 -26.28
C VAL A 353 42.31 -3.73 -26.17
N SER A 354 41.78 -4.92 -26.48
CA SER A 354 42.52 -6.18 -26.51
C SER A 354 42.01 -7.03 -27.67
N ASP A 355 42.93 -7.53 -28.49
CA ASP A 355 42.62 -8.52 -29.52
C ASP A 355 42.34 -9.91 -28.93
N ASP A 356 42.78 -10.14 -27.69
CA ASP A 356 42.45 -11.32 -26.91
C ASP A 356 41.15 -11.07 -26.14
N THR A 357 40.07 -11.68 -26.63
CA THR A 357 38.73 -11.53 -26.06
C THR A 357 38.59 -12.29 -24.73
N ALA A 358 39.30 -13.40 -24.56
CA ALA A 358 39.26 -14.21 -23.35
C ALA A 358 39.98 -13.50 -22.20
N LEU A 359 41.13 -12.88 -22.47
CA LEU A 359 41.83 -12.02 -21.51
C LEU A 359 40.96 -10.84 -21.07
N LEU A 360 40.22 -10.25 -22.00
CA LEU A 360 39.38 -9.10 -21.68
C LEU A 360 38.13 -9.51 -20.89
N ASP A 361 37.60 -10.71 -21.11
CA ASP A 361 36.53 -11.28 -20.29
C ASP A 361 37.03 -11.66 -18.88
N GLU A 362 38.25 -12.18 -18.76
CA GLU A 362 38.94 -12.40 -17.49
C GLU A 362 39.09 -11.10 -16.69
N ILE A 363 39.62 -10.05 -17.33
CA ILE A 363 39.82 -8.73 -16.72
C ILE A 363 38.49 -8.11 -16.26
N VAL A 364 37.42 -8.25 -17.05
CA VAL A 364 36.08 -7.76 -16.70
C VAL A 364 35.47 -8.55 -15.54
N ALA A 365 35.74 -9.86 -15.46
CA ALA A 365 35.24 -10.73 -14.41
C ALA A 365 36.10 -10.71 -13.12
N ALA A 366 37.31 -10.14 -13.16
CA ALA A 366 38.25 -10.14 -12.06
C ALA A 366 37.75 -9.31 -10.86
N ALA A 367 37.46 -9.98 -9.74
CA ALA A 367 36.97 -9.34 -8.51
C ALA A 367 37.93 -8.25 -7.98
N GLY A 368 39.25 -8.42 -8.14
CA GLY A 368 40.25 -7.43 -7.77
C GLY A 368 40.23 -6.14 -8.59
N LEU A 369 39.54 -6.15 -9.75
CA LEU A 369 39.40 -5.02 -10.65
C LEU A 369 37.99 -4.39 -10.63
N ALA A 370 37.12 -4.84 -9.72
CA ALA A 370 35.79 -4.25 -9.53
C ALA A 370 35.78 -2.71 -9.37
N PRO A 371 36.77 -2.06 -8.72
CA PRO A 371 36.84 -0.60 -8.63
C PRO A 371 36.94 0.13 -9.98
N LEU A 372 37.44 -0.54 -11.02
CA LEU A 372 37.54 0.02 -12.36
C LEU A 372 36.19 0.13 -13.08
N LYS A 373 35.14 -0.49 -12.53
CA LYS A 373 33.79 -0.56 -13.12
C LYS A 373 33.84 -0.93 -14.59
N LEU A 374 34.63 -1.95 -14.91
CA LEU A 374 34.84 -2.36 -16.29
C LEU A 374 33.55 -2.90 -16.88
N ARG A 375 33.22 -2.40 -18.06
CA ARG A 375 32.09 -2.90 -18.83
C ARG A 375 32.55 -3.22 -20.23
N ARG A 376 32.16 -4.39 -20.72
CA ARG A 376 32.33 -4.74 -22.12
C ARG A 376 31.55 -3.76 -23.01
N ILE A 377 32.25 -3.14 -23.97
CA ILE A 377 31.66 -2.25 -24.97
C ILE A 377 31.53 -2.98 -26.32
N ALA A 378 32.55 -3.77 -26.68
CA ALA A 378 32.59 -4.65 -27.85
C ALA A 378 33.49 -5.86 -27.52
N PRO A 379 33.56 -6.93 -28.33
CA PRO A 379 34.41 -8.11 -28.08
C PRO A 379 35.91 -7.84 -27.96
N THR A 380 36.41 -6.71 -28.42
CA THR A 380 37.82 -6.30 -28.21
C THR A 380 37.94 -5.05 -27.36
N VAL A 381 36.83 -4.53 -26.82
CA VAL A 381 36.78 -3.23 -26.15
C VAL A 381 36.05 -3.30 -24.83
N ALA A 382 36.66 -2.78 -23.77
CA ALA A 382 36.01 -2.52 -22.49
C ALA A 382 36.16 -1.04 -22.11
N GLY A 383 35.14 -0.47 -21.50
CA GLY A 383 35.19 0.89 -20.94
C GLY A 383 35.42 0.84 -19.44
N SER A 384 36.25 1.75 -18.94
CA SER A 384 36.34 2.08 -17.52
C SER A 384 35.70 3.44 -17.26
N ALA A 385 35.10 3.58 -16.08
CA ALA A 385 34.65 4.87 -15.57
C ALA A 385 35.81 5.77 -15.10
N LEU A 386 37.03 5.23 -14.96
CA LEU A 386 38.21 5.96 -14.51
C LEU A 386 39.06 6.50 -15.66
N SER A 387 39.93 7.47 -15.35
CA SER A 387 40.86 8.05 -16.31
C SER A 387 41.82 6.99 -16.88
N PRO A 388 42.47 7.24 -18.03
CA PRO A 388 43.43 6.29 -18.60
C PRO A 388 44.60 6.03 -17.65
N VAL A 389 45.00 7.04 -16.89
CA VAL A 389 46.13 6.94 -15.94
C VAL A 389 45.77 6.00 -14.79
N ASP A 390 44.60 6.18 -14.18
CA ASP A 390 44.15 5.36 -13.05
C ASP A 390 43.84 3.93 -13.47
N THR A 391 43.28 3.77 -14.68
CA THR A 391 42.98 2.45 -15.26
C THR A 391 44.26 1.67 -15.56
N LEU A 392 45.28 2.32 -16.14
CA LEU A 392 46.60 1.71 -16.34
C LEU A 392 47.26 1.34 -15.01
N ALA A 393 47.14 2.20 -13.98
CA ALA A 393 47.71 1.94 -12.66
C ALA A 393 47.07 0.72 -11.99
N ALA A 394 45.74 0.63 -12.00
CA ALA A 394 45.00 -0.47 -11.40
C ALA A 394 45.28 -1.81 -12.11
N LEU A 395 45.28 -1.83 -13.45
CA LEU A 395 45.61 -3.04 -14.22
C LEU A 395 47.03 -3.52 -13.93
N ARG A 396 48.00 -2.60 -13.80
CA ARG A 396 49.39 -2.94 -13.41
C ARG A 396 49.47 -3.50 -12.00
N SER A 397 48.71 -2.93 -11.07
CA SER A 397 48.66 -3.43 -9.69
C SER A 397 48.06 -4.84 -9.60
N ALA A 398 47.16 -5.19 -10.53
CA ALA A 398 46.58 -6.52 -10.66
C ALA A 398 47.44 -7.49 -11.50
N GLY A 399 48.65 -7.09 -11.92
CA GLY A 399 49.60 -7.95 -12.63
C GLY A 399 49.50 -7.89 -14.16
N TYR A 400 48.58 -7.13 -14.73
CA TYR A 400 48.47 -6.95 -16.18
C TYR A 400 49.48 -5.91 -16.70
N ARG A 401 49.84 -6.00 -17.99
CA ARG A 401 50.81 -5.09 -18.64
C ARG A 401 50.19 -4.29 -19.78
N PRO A 402 49.31 -3.31 -19.49
CA PRO A 402 48.64 -2.54 -20.54
C PRO A 402 49.55 -1.45 -21.15
N ALA A 403 49.39 -1.24 -22.47
CA ALA A 403 50.02 -0.16 -23.23
C ALA A 403 49.00 0.95 -23.56
N ARG A 404 49.47 2.18 -23.78
CA ARG A 404 48.61 3.32 -24.13
C ARG A 404 48.61 3.50 -25.65
N ASP A 405 47.43 3.44 -26.26
CA ASP A 405 47.22 3.66 -27.69
C ASP A 405 46.88 5.15 -27.99
N ALA A 406 47.27 5.64 -29.17
CA ALA A 406 47.19 7.04 -29.61
C ALA A 406 46.18 7.33 -30.76
N GLY A 407 45.39 6.33 -31.21
CA GLY A 407 44.14 6.46 -32.02
C GLY A 407 44.29 6.69 -33.54
N PRO A 408 43.19 6.88 -34.33
CA PRO A 408 41.78 6.43 -34.18
C PRO A 408 41.12 5.85 -35.48
N GLY A 409 39.99 5.10 -35.38
CA GLY A 409 39.11 4.73 -36.52
C GLY A 409 37.75 4.11 -36.11
N PRO A 410 36.65 4.25 -36.88
CA PRO A 410 35.26 4.21 -36.37
C PRO A 410 34.59 2.82 -36.41
N VAL A 411 33.68 2.56 -35.46
CA VAL A 411 32.89 1.31 -35.37
C VAL A 411 31.38 1.59 -35.47
N ARG A 412 30.70 0.87 -36.37
CA ARG A 412 29.23 0.82 -36.52
C ARG A 412 28.66 -0.40 -35.79
N LEU A 413 27.44 -0.25 -35.23
CA LEU A 413 26.75 -1.23 -34.38
C LEU A 413 25.50 -1.82 -35.05
N HIS A 414 25.27 -3.13 -34.86
CA HIS A 414 23.94 -3.77 -34.95
C HIS A 414 23.76 -4.80 -33.82
N ARG A 415 22.50 -4.99 -33.41
CA ARG A 415 22.06 -5.53 -32.10
C ARG A 415 21.33 -6.88 -32.25
N ALA A 416 21.41 -7.75 -31.24
CA ALA A 416 20.51 -8.91 -31.08
C ALA A 416 20.20 -9.22 -29.59
N ARG A 417 19.01 -9.83 -29.38
CA ARG A 417 18.21 -10.04 -28.15
C ARG A 417 18.79 -11.04 -27.13
N VAL A 418 18.32 -10.93 -25.88
CA VAL A 418 18.44 -11.96 -24.82
C VAL A 418 17.09 -12.18 -24.12
N ASP A 419 16.82 -13.45 -23.79
CA ASP A 419 15.62 -13.99 -23.14
C ASP A 419 15.49 -13.68 -21.63
N HIS A 420 14.24 -13.64 -21.17
CA HIS A 420 13.84 -13.30 -19.80
C HIS A 420 13.87 -14.52 -18.84
N ALA A 421 14.45 -14.32 -17.65
CA ALA A 421 14.34 -15.26 -16.53
C ALA A 421 13.01 -15.11 -15.75
N ARG A 422 12.48 -16.25 -15.29
CA ARG A 422 11.16 -16.43 -14.66
C ARG A 422 10.99 -15.70 -13.32
N ARG A 423 9.80 -15.13 -13.14
CA ARG A 423 9.29 -14.46 -11.92
C ARG A 423 8.76 -15.49 -10.91
N PRO A 424 8.91 -15.28 -9.59
CA PRO A 424 8.32 -16.15 -8.56
C PRO A 424 6.78 -16.06 -8.54
N PRO A 425 6.06 -17.13 -8.14
CA PRO A 425 4.61 -17.16 -8.16
C PRO A 425 3.99 -16.21 -7.12
N ALA A 426 2.93 -15.52 -7.52
CA ALA A 426 2.12 -14.68 -6.64
C ALA A 426 1.37 -15.55 -5.60
N ARG A 427 1.27 -15.07 -4.36
CA ARG A 427 0.40 -15.66 -3.33
C ARG A 427 -1.06 -15.60 -3.82
N ALA A 428 -1.79 -16.70 -3.70
CA ALA A 428 -3.20 -16.76 -4.10
C ALA A 428 -4.05 -15.81 -3.26
N THR A 429 -4.70 -14.86 -3.90
CA THR A 429 -5.73 -14.00 -3.32
C THR A 429 -7.04 -14.79 -3.25
N VAL A 430 -7.67 -14.89 -2.08
CA VAL A 430 -8.98 -15.55 -1.93
C VAL A 430 -10.06 -14.66 -2.58
N ASP A 431 -10.93 -15.24 -3.40
CA ASP A 431 -12.07 -14.52 -3.98
C ASP A 431 -13.11 -14.20 -2.88
N PRO A 432 -13.46 -12.91 -2.66
CA PRO A 432 -14.48 -12.52 -1.69
C PRO A 432 -15.84 -13.19 -1.90
N ALA A 433 -16.24 -13.48 -3.14
CA ALA A 433 -17.53 -14.12 -3.41
C ALA A 433 -17.54 -15.59 -2.95
N GLU A 434 -16.45 -16.31 -3.23
CA GLU A 434 -16.27 -17.70 -2.79
C GLU A 434 -16.20 -17.78 -1.26
N LEU A 435 -15.48 -16.85 -0.63
CA LEU A 435 -15.39 -16.76 0.82
C LEU A 435 -16.77 -16.48 1.44
N ALA A 436 -17.55 -15.54 0.90
CA ALA A 436 -18.88 -15.22 1.40
C ALA A 436 -19.82 -16.44 1.37
N ALA A 437 -19.86 -17.16 0.25
CA ALA A 437 -20.63 -18.41 0.14
C ALA A 437 -20.21 -19.43 1.20
N ARG A 438 -18.89 -19.62 1.41
CA ARG A 438 -18.36 -20.56 2.41
C ARG A 438 -18.72 -20.18 3.85
N LEU A 439 -18.79 -18.89 4.16
CA LEU A 439 -19.10 -18.38 5.50
C LEU A 439 -20.61 -18.47 5.83
N LEU A 440 -21.48 -18.36 4.83
CA LEU A 440 -22.95 -18.40 4.99
C LEU A 440 -23.53 -19.80 4.97
N VAL A 441 -22.81 -20.80 4.42
CA VAL A 441 -23.21 -22.20 4.59
C VAL A 441 -23.20 -22.48 6.09
N PRO A 442 -24.35 -22.85 6.70
CA PRO A 442 -24.36 -23.29 8.09
C PRO A 442 -23.32 -24.38 8.18
N GLN A 443 -22.32 -24.21 9.04
CA GLN A 443 -21.28 -25.21 9.27
C GLN A 443 -21.96 -26.43 9.94
N GLN A 444 -22.75 -27.18 9.18
CA GLN A 444 -23.43 -28.38 9.61
C GLN A 444 -22.34 -29.37 10.01
N ARG A 445 -22.25 -29.58 11.32
CA ARG A 445 -21.31 -30.47 12.02
C ARG A 445 -19.84 -30.08 11.89
N ARG A 446 -19.48 -28.88 12.35
CA ARG A 446 -18.19 -28.80 13.06
C ARG A 446 -18.36 -29.51 14.40
N PRO A 447 -17.45 -30.44 14.77
CA PRO A 447 -17.43 -30.99 16.12
C PRO A 447 -17.38 -29.82 17.11
N SER A 448 -18.23 -29.83 18.14
CA SER A 448 -18.21 -28.79 19.17
C SER A 448 -16.79 -28.70 19.78
N PRO A 449 -16.39 -27.56 20.36
CA PRO A 449 -15.11 -27.47 21.08
C PRO A 449 -14.93 -28.65 22.04
N LEU A 450 -16.02 -29.05 22.71
CA LEU A 450 -16.09 -30.24 23.54
C LEU A 450 -15.78 -31.55 22.79
N ASP A 451 -16.36 -31.77 21.61
CA ASP A 451 -16.10 -32.95 20.78
C ASP A 451 -14.64 -33.02 20.34
N VAL A 452 -14.07 -31.89 19.92
CA VAL A 452 -12.65 -31.81 19.51
C VAL A 452 -11.73 -32.04 20.70
N ILE A 453 -12.02 -31.43 21.85
CA ILE A 453 -11.24 -31.61 23.08
C ILE A 453 -11.32 -33.06 23.55
N ARG A 454 -12.51 -33.68 23.55
CA ARG A 454 -12.66 -35.12 23.88
C ARG A 454 -11.90 -36.02 22.91
N GLN A 455 -11.86 -35.67 21.63
CA GLN A 455 -11.14 -36.44 20.63
C GLN A 455 -9.61 -36.29 20.75
N ARG A 456 -9.11 -35.08 21.03
CA ARG A 456 -7.68 -34.73 20.95
C ARG A 456 -6.97 -34.69 22.31
N ALA A 457 -7.72 -34.59 23.41
CA ALA A 457 -7.24 -34.67 24.77
C ALA A 457 -7.99 -35.76 25.57
N PRO A 458 -7.94 -37.04 25.14
CA PRO A 458 -8.66 -38.13 25.82
C PRO A 458 -8.18 -38.37 27.27
N GLN A 459 -7.02 -37.83 27.65
CA GLN A 459 -6.50 -37.84 29.01
C GLN A 459 -7.28 -36.93 29.98
N LEU A 460 -8.05 -35.98 29.47
CA LEU A 460 -8.88 -35.10 30.29
C LEU A 460 -10.22 -35.79 30.59
N GLY A 461 -10.62 -35.78 31.87
CA GLY A 461 -11.93 -36.27 32.27
C GLY A 461 -13.08 -35.43 31.65
N PRO A 462 -14.32 -35.95 31.62
CA PRO A 462 -15.47 -35.27 31.00
C PRO A 462 -15.70 -33.85 31.52
N GLU A 463 -15.56 -33.64 32.83
CA GLU A 463 -15.71 -32.34 33.49
C GLU A 463 -14.59 -31.36 33.11
N GLN A 464 -13.36 -31.85 32.97
CA GLN A 464 -12.21 -31.03 32.59
C GLN A 464 -12.26 -30.62 31.11
N ALA A 465 -12.71 -31.53 30.25
CA ALA A 465 -12.96 -31.25 28.84
C ALA A 465 -14.10 -30.24 28.66
N GLN A 466 -15.17 -30.35 29.47
CA GLN A 466 -16.26 -29.37 29.48
C GLN A 466 -15.77 -28.00 29.92
N LEU A 467 -15.04 -27.92 31.04
CA LEU A 467 -14.52 -26.66 31.55
C LEU A 467 -13.58 -25.95 30.56
N LEU A 468 -12.78 -26.72 29.82
CA LEU A 468 -11.90 -26.16 28.78
C LEU A 468 -12.69 -25.72 27.55
N ALA A 469 -13.76 -26.45 27.18
CA ALA A 469 -14.66 -26.05 26.11
C ALA A 469 -15.40 -24.76 26.44
N ASP A 470 -15.94 -24.66 27.66
CA ASP A 470 -16.62 -23.45 28.16
C ASP A 470 -15.67 -22.25 28.10
N ALA A 471 -14.42 -22.40 28.56
CA ALA A 471 -13.39 -21.36 28.50
C ALA A 471 -13.00 -20.93 27.07
N VAL A 472 -13.10 -21.84 26.09
CA VAL A 472 -12.91 -21.53 24.66
C VAL A 472 -14.11 -20.78 24.09
N GLU A 473 -15.32 -21.05 24.60
CA GLU A 473 -16.55 -20.42 24.14
C GLU A 473 -16.76 -19.01 24.74
N ASP A 474 -16.49 -18.82 26.03
CA ASP A 474 -16.73 -17.56 26.75
C ASP A 474 -15.46 -16.72 26.98
N GLY A 475 -14.27 -17.26 26.68
CA GLY A 475 -12.98 -16.61 26.86
C GLY A 475 -12.52 -16.52 28.32
N SER A 476 -13.17 -17.22 29.25
CA SER A 476 -12.90 -17.16 30.68
C SER A 476 -11.50 -17.70 31.04
N PRO A 477 -10.90 -17.17 32.14
CA PRO A 477 -9.61 -17.64 32.61
C PRO A 477 -9.69 -19.08 33.11
N VAL A 478 -8.80 -19.95 32.64
CA VAL A 478 -8.73 -21.34 33.07
C VAL A 478 -7.31 -21.74 33.47
N TRP A 479 -7.19 -22.53 34.54
CA TRP A 479 -5.94 -23.11 34.96
C TRP A 479 -5.71 -24.44 34.23
N ILE A 480 -4.50 -24.63 33.72
CA ILE A 480 -4.07 -25.85 33.04
C ILE A 480 -2.75 -26.38 33.62
N ARG A 481 -2.63 -27.70 33.65
CA ARG A 481 -1.34 -28.39 33.80
C ARG A 481 -0.88 -28.88 32.43
N TYR A 482 0.28 -28.42 31.99
CA TYR A 482 0.80 -28.63 30.64
C TYR A 482 2.18 -29.29 30.66
N VAL A 483 2.38 -30.32 29.83
CA VAL A 483 3.65 -31.02 29.65
C VAL A 483 4.33 -30.54 28.37
N ASP A 484 5.52 -29.95 28.47
CA ASP A 484 6.25 -29.47 27.29
C ASP A 484 6.89 -30.60 26.46
N ALA A 485 7.51 -30.24 25.33
CA ALA A 485 8.18 -31.20 24.44
C ALA A 485 9.33 -31.97 25.10
N ASN A 486 9.87 -31.46 26.21
CA ASN A 486 10.94 -32.11 26.99
C ASN A 486 10.39 -32.95 28.15
N GLY A 487 9.06 -33.13 28.23
CA GLY A 487 8.40 -33.88 29.30
C GLY A 487 8.31 -33.14 30.62
N ARG A 488 8.62 -31.83 30.67
CA ARG A 488 8.52 -31.05 31.91
C ARG A 488 7.10 -30.54 32.10
N THR A 489 6.55 -30.82 33.27
CA THR A 489 5.22 -30.36 33.66
C THR A 489 5.29 -28.93 34.19
N SER A 490 4.35 -28.08 33.74
CA SER A 490 4.19 -26.70 34.19
C SER A 490 2.72 -26.38 34.43
N GLU A 491 2.44 -25.52 35.42
CA GLU A 491 1.09 -25.06 35.74
C GLU A 491 0.90 -23.62 35.24
N ARG A 492 -0.23 -23.33 34.59
CA ARG A 492 -0.45 -22.07 33.87
C ARG A 492 -1.90 -21.62 33.99
N VAL A 493 -2.11 -20.31 34.01
CA VAL A 493 -3.42 -19.71 33.79
C VAL A 493 -3.43 -19.11 32.39
N ILE A 494 -4.43 -19.49 31.60
CA ILE A 494 -4.62 -19.04 30.23
C ILE A 494 -5.96 -18.30 30.09
N ASP A 495 -5.99 -17.25 29.28
CA ASP A 495 -7.17 -16.43 29.00
C ASP A 495 -7.44 -16.38 27.48
N ASN A 496 -8.68 -16.05 27.09
CA ASN A 496 -9.08 -15.87 25.69
C ASN A 496 -8.67 -17.06 24.79
N ALA A 497 -8.92 -18.28 25.27
CA ALA A 497 -8.52 -19.49 24.58
C ALA A 497 -9.27 -19.65 23.25
N HIS A 498 -8.53 -19.87 22.16
CA HIS A 498 -9.09 -20.17 20.85
C HIS A 498 -8.62 -21.54 20.35
N LEU A 499 -9.56 -22.37 19.91
CA LEU A 499 -9.27 -23.72 19.46
C LEU A 499 -9.00 -23.77 17.95
N SER A 500 -7.77 -24.10 17.58
CA SER A 500 -7.28 -24.17 16.20
C SER A 500 -6.71 -25.56 15.90
N GLY A 501 -7.43 -26.41 15.17
CA GLY A 501 -6.89 -27.65 14.58
C GLY A 501 -6.23 -28.66 15.54
N GLY A 502 -6.56 -28.62 16.84
CA GLY A 502 -5.96 -29.48 17.89
C GLY A 502 -5.03 -28.75 18.87
N THR A 503 -4.90 -27.44 18.73
CA THR A 503 -4.11 -26.56 19.58
C THR A 503 -5.01 -25.49 20.17
N ILE A 504 -4.73 -25.05 21.40
CA ILE A 504 -5.33 -23.88 22.02
C ILE A 504 -4.34 -22.74 21.93
N ASP A 505 -4.70 -21.69 21.21
CA ASP A 505 -4.01 -20.41 21.21
C ASP A 505 -4.60 -19.55 22.34
N ALA A 506 -3.79 -19.19 23.34
CA ALA A 506 -4.28 -18.45 24.50
C ALA A 506 -3.22 -17.54 25.10
N TRP A 507 -3.68 -16.46 25.73
CA TRP A 507 -2.81 -15.56 26.47
C TRP A 507 -2.33 -16.22 27.76
N CYS A 508 -1.01 -16.43 27.90
CA CYS A 508 -0.44 -17.09 29.08
C CYS A 508 -0.01 -16.06 30.13
N ARG A 509 -0.73 -15.95 31.26
CA ARG A 509 -0.43 -14.95 32.30
C ARG A 509 0.97 -15.04 32.89
N MET A 510 1.52 -16.26 32.99
CA MET A 510 2.87 -16.50 33.50
C MET A 510 3.97 -15.92 32.58
N ARG A 511 3.73 -15.92 31.27
CA ARG A 511 4.70 -15.45 30.27
C ARG A 511 4.37 -14.07 29.71
N ARG A 512 3.14 -13.58 29.93
CA ARG A 512 2.59 -12.33 29.39
C ARG A 512 2.73 -12.26 27.87
N ASP A 513 2.35 -13.36 27.21
CA ASP A 513 2.47 -13.53 25.77
C ASP A 513 1.47 -14.58 25.27
N ASP A 514 1.09 -14.49 24.00
CA ASP A 514 0.21 -15.46 23.34
C ASP A 514 0.96 -16.76 23.04
N ARG A 515 0.37 -17.89 23.40
CA ARG A 515 0.99 -19.19 23.21
C ARG A 515 0.01 -20.25 22.73
N ALA A 516 0.54 -21.08 21.85
CA ALA A 516 -0.05 -22.32 21.39
C ALA A 516 0.21 -23.45 22.39
N PHE A 517 -0.86 -24.12 22.83
CA PHE A 517 -0.85 -25.30 23.71
C PHE A 517 -1.50 -26.47 22.98
N THR A 518 -0.75 -27.53 22.68
CA THR A 518 -1.34 -28.69 22.01
C THR A 518 -2.22 -29.48 22.98
N LEU A 519 -3.42 -29.87 22.53
CA LEU A 519 -4.43 -30.48 23.40
C LEU A 519 -3.96 -31.78 24.05
N ASP A 520 -3.13 -32.58 23.36
CA ASP A 520 -2.54 -33.82 23.87
C ASP A 520 -1.57 -33.62 25.05
N LYS A 521 -1.08 -32.39 25.24
CA LYS A 521 -0.13 -32.01 26.28
C LYS A 521 -0.77 -31.36 27.49
N ILE A 522 -2.07 -31.07 27.44
CA ILE A 522 -2.84 -30.58 28.59
C ILE A 522 -3.29 -31.79 29.40
N VAL A 523 -2.74 -31.96 30.61
CA VAL A 523 -2.97 -33.15 31.45
C VAL A 523 -3.93 -32.91 32.61
N ALA A 524 -4.26 -31.66 32.92
CA ALA A 524 -5.32 -31.31 33.87
C ALA A 524 -5.86 -29.91 33.59
N VAL A 525 -7.14 -29.70 33.90
CA VAL A 525 -7.84 -28.41 33.80
C VAL A 525 -8.61 -28.17 35.08
N ALA A 526 -8.62 -26.92 35.56
CA ALA A 526 -9.39 -26.48 36.73
C ALA A 526 -9.75 -24.99 36.58
N PRO A 527 -10.76 -24.49 37.33
CA PRO A 527 -11.07 -23.07 37.31
C PRO A 527 -9.86 -22.24 37.76
N ALA A 528 -9.61 -21.11 37.11
CA ALA A 528 -8.54 -20.21 37.55
C ALA A 528 -8.85 -19.72 38.97
N ARG A 529 -7.93 -19.95 39.91
CA ARG A 529 -8.00 -19.30 41.22
C ARG A 529 -7.61 -17.84 41.03
N VAL A 530 -8.52 -16.94 41.40
CA VAL A 530 -8.33 -15.47 41.36
C VAL A 530 -7.09 -15.07 42.14
#